data_AF-A0A954WA94-F1
#
_entry.id   AF-A0A954WA94-F1
#
_cell.length_a   1.000
_cell.length_b   1.000
_cell.length_c   1.000
_cell.angle_alpha   90.00
_cell.angle_beta   90.00
_cell.angle_gamma   90.00
#
_symmetry.space_group_name_H-M   'P 1'
#
loop_
_entity.id
_entity.type
_entity.pdbx_description
1 polymer ?
#
loop_
_entity_poly.entity_id
_entity_poly.type
_entity_poly.pdbx_seq_one_letter_code
_entity_poly.pdbx_strand_id
1 'polypeptide(L)'
;NSHQVEQYLGNLVGRHLPLGVLLRDHRLFEAAEHPNPRGEQLFRSAAAAEILTWRHQVLTDLTHRGVLALDLYPENMTAPLINQYLEVKARHLL
;
A
#
# COMPACT_ATOMS: atom_id res chain seq x y z
N ASN A 1 -4.93 13.89 1.27
CA ASN A 1 -3.85 13.26 0.49
C ASN A 1 -4.23 11.92 -0.12
N SER A 2 -4.87 10.96 0.58
CA SER A 2 -5.36 9.68 -0.01
C SER A 2 -6.27 9.86 -1.22
N HIS A 3 -7.20 10.81 -1.13
CA HIS A 3 -8.14 11.13 -2.21
C HIS A 3 -7.43 11.45 -3.54
N GLN A 4 -6.22 12.04 -3.50
CA GLN A 4 -5.47 12.31 -4.72
C GLN A 4 -4.94 11.01 -5.34
N VAL A 5 -4.38 10.11 -4.53
CA VAL A 5 -3.90 8.80 -5.00
C VAL A 5 -5.03 7.97 -5.59
N GLU A 6 -6.18 7.92 -4.90
CA GLU A 6 -7.39 7.27 -5.40
C GLU A 6 -7.92 7.91 -6.68
N GLN A 7 -7.94 9.25 -6.77
CA GLN A 7 -8.39 9.94 -7.98
C GLN A 7 -7.46 9.65 -9.17
N TYR A 8 -6.14 9.72 -8.98
CA TYR A 8 -5.20 9.48 -10.08
C TYR A 8 -5.23 8.03 -10.56
N LEU A 9 -5.23 7.06 -9.66
CA LEU A 9 -5.22 5.65 -10.05
C LEU A 9 -6.59 5.15 -10.48
N GLY A 10 -7.66 5.54 -9.79
CA GLY A 10 -9.03 5.14 -10.10
C GLY A 10 -9.51 5.64 -11.47
N ASN A 11 -9.13 6.86 -11.88
CA ASN A 11 -9.53 7.42 -13.17
C ASN A 11 -8.85 6.75 -14.39
N LEU A 12 -7.78 5.98 -14.17
CA LEU A 12 -7.09 5.24 -15.23
C LEU A 12 -7.70 3.85 -15.48
N VAL A 13 -8.42 3.32 -14.49
CA VAL A 13 -9.09 2.03 -14.59
C VAL A 13 -10.15 2.06 -15.70
N GLY A 14 -10.23 0.99 -16.48
CA GLY A 14 -11.17 0.84 -17.60
C GLY A 14 -10.57 1.18 -18.97
N ARG A 15 -9.53 2.02 -19.03
CA ARG A 15 -8.73 2.25 -20.25
C ARG A 15 -7.28 1.77 -20.13
N HIS A 16 -6.75 1.72 -18.92
CA HIS A 16 -5.42 1.22 -18.60
C HIS A 16 -5.51 0.26 -17.41
N LEU A 17 -4.44 -0.50 -17.18
CA LEU A 17 -4.30 -1.37 -16.01
C LEU A 17 -3.26 -0.75 -15.05
N PRO A 18 -3.66 0.19 -14.17
CA PRO A 18 -2.74 0.84 -13.25
C PRO A 18 -2.22 -0.16 -12.20
N LEU A 19 -0.91 -0.09 -11.94
CA LEU A 19 -0.23 -0.79 -10.86
C LEU A 19 0.29 0.23 -9.83
N GLY A 20 -0.34 0.25 -8.66
CA GLY A 20 0.12 1.04 -7.52
C GLY A 20 1.13 0.25 -6.67
N VAL A 21 2.28 0.85 -6.37
CA VAL A 21 3.25 0.27 -5.43
C VAL A 21 3.34 1.17 -4.21
N LEU A 22 2.95 0.65 -3.06
CA LEU A 22 3.05 1.32 -1.78
C LEU A 22 4.19 0.70 -0.99
N LEU A 23 5.16 1.52 -0.60
CA LEU A 23 6.33 1.08 0.14
C LEU A 23 6.07 1.16 1.65
N ARG A 24 6.37 0.07 2.36
CA ARG A 24 6.29 -0.01 3.82
C ARG A 24 7.54 0.61 4.44
N ASP A 25 7.38 1.18 5.63
CA ASP A 25 8.49 1.71 6.44
C ASP A 25 8.58 0.90 7.73
N HIS A 26 9.70 0.20 7.93
CA HIS A 26 9.95 -0.59 9.14
C HIS A 26 9.77 0.21 10.42
N ARG A 27 10.23 1.47 10.44
CA ARG A 27 10.14 2.31 11.65
C ARG A 27 8.70 2.62 12.03
N LEU A 28 7.81 2.67 11.05
CA LEU A 28 6.39 2.92 11.27
C LEU A 28 5.69 1.66 11.80
N PHE A 29 5.98 0.50 11.20
CA PHE A 29 5.45 -0.79 11.67
C PHE A 29 5.97 -1.13 13.07
N GLU A 30 7.27 -0.99 13.32
CA GLU A 30 7.89 -1.18 14.63
C GLU A 30 7.29 -0.26 15.69
N ALA A 31 7.02 1.01 15.34
CA ALA A 31 6.40 1.95 16.26
C ALA A 31 4.97 1.52 16.64
N ALA A 32 4.19 0.99 15.70
CA ALA A 32 2.82 0.54 15.93
C ALA A 32 2.75 -0.78 16.72
N GLU A 33 3.71 -1.68 16.51
CA GLU A 33 3.74 -3.03 17.10
C GLU A 33 4.47 -3.10 18.44
N HIS A 34 4.82 -1.96 19.03
CA HIS A 34 5.57 -1.92 20.29
C HIS A 34 4.79 -2.62 21.42
N PRO A 35 5.35 -3.66 22.08
CA PRO A 35 4.64 -4.38 23.13
C PRO A 35 4.54 -3.52 24.40
N ASN A 36 3.33 -3.41 24.96
CA ASN A 36 3.02 -2.71 26.21
C ASN A 36 3.60 -1.28 26.29
N PRO A 37 3.27 -0.38 25.34
CA PRO A 37 3.87 0.94 25.27
C PRO A 37 3.36 1.81 26.43
N ARG A 38 4.25 2.61 27.03
CA ARG A 38 3.94 3.49 28.16
C ARG A 38 4.47 4.90 27.94
N GLY A 39 3.82 5.87 28.57
CA GLY A 39 4.22 7.29 28.46
C GLY A 39 4.23 7.75 27.00
N GLU A 40 5.32 8.38 26.57
CA GLU A 40 5.50 8.86 25.20
C GLU A 40 5.36 7.76 24.13
N GLN A 41 5.80 6.54 24.45
CA GLN A 41 5.71 5.41 23.51
C GLN A 41 4.26 5.06 23.19
N LEU A 42 3.33 5.21 24.13
CA LEU A 42 1.91 4.96 23.89
C LEU A 42 1.35 5.89 22.82
N PHE A 43 1.69 7.18 22.90
CA PHE A 43 1.25 8.17 21.92
C PHE A 43 1.89 7.91 20.55
N ARG A 44 3.19 7.55 20.53
CA ARG A 44 3.88 7.20 19.29
C ARG A 44 3.27 5.95 18.62
N SER A 45 2.98 4.91 19.39
CA SER A 45 2.33 3.70 18.87
C SER A 45 0.92 3.96 18.36
N ALA A 46 0.14 4.79 19.07
CA ALA A 46 -1.20 5.18 18.61
C ALA A 46 -1.15 5.96 17.28
N ALA A 47 -0.26 6.95 17.16
CA ALA A 47 -0.10 7.71 15.92
C ALA A 47 0.38 6.83 14.76
N ALA A 48 1.31 5.90 15.02
CA ALA A 48 1.75 4.95 14.00
C ALA A 48 0.61 4.01 13.55
N ALA A 49 -0.17 3.47 14.50
CA ALA A 49 -1.33 2.62 14.22
C ALA A 49 -2.41 3.35 13.40
N GLU A 50 -2.64 4.64 13.65
CA GLU A 50 -3.55 5.48 12.87
C GLU A 50 -3.11 5.57 11.40
N ILE A 51 -1.82 5.86 11.16
CA ILE A 51 -1.27 5.94 9.80
C ILE A 51 -1.37 4.58 9.09
N LEU A 52 -1.08 3.47 9.78
CA LEU A 52 -1.18 2.13 9.20
C LEU A 52 -2.63 1.73 8.89
N THR A 53 -3.57 2.13 9.75
CA THR A 53 -5.00 1.92 9.52
C THR A 53 -5.48 2.70 8.29
N TRP A 54 -5.07 3.96 8.17
CA TRP A 54 -5.36 4.77 6.98
C TRP A 54 -4.76 4.15 5.72
N ARG A 55 -3.51 3.67 5.78
CA ARG A 55 -2.87 2.98 4.65
C ARG A 55 -3.67 1.75 4.21
N HIS A 56 -4.12 0.94 5.18
CA HIS A 56 -4.93 -0.25 4.89
C HIS A 56 -6.25 0.10 4.19
N GLN A 57 -6.90 1.18 4.61
CA GLN A 57 -8.11 1.68 3.95
C GLN A 57 -7.83 2.07 2.49
N VAL A 58 -6.77 2.83 2.22
CA VAL A 58 -6.40 3.22 0.85
C VAL A 58 -6.13 2.01 -0.04
N LEU A 59 -5.40 1.01 0.46
CA LEU A 59 -5.15 -0.23 -0.30
C LEU A 59 -6.45 -0.98 -0.61
N THR A 60 -7.35 -1.04 0.36
CA THR A 60 -8.67 -1.67 0.22
C THR A 60 -9.48 -0.96 -0.86
N ASP A 61 -9.55 0.38 -0.80
CA ASP A 61 -10.30 1.19 -1.76
C ASP A 61 -9.74 1.09 -3.20
N LEU A 62 -8.41 1.10 -3.35
CA LEU A 62 -7.75 0.90 -4.64
C LEU A 62 -8.06 -0.48 -5.24
N THR A 63 -7.95 -1.53 -4.41
CA THR A 63 -8.23 -2.91 -4.84
C THR A 63 -9.69 -3.08 -5.25
N HIS A 64 -10.64 -2.53 -4.48
CA HIS A 64 -12.06 -2.55 -4.82
C HIS A 64 -12.39 -1.83 -6.13
N ARG A 65 -11.60 -0.80 -6.49
CA ARG A 65 -11.72 -0.09 -7.77
C ARG A 65 -11.02 -0.80 -8.94
N GLY A 66 -10.45 -2.00 -8.73
CA GLY A 66 -9.79 -2.77 -9.78
C GLY A 66 -8.36 -2.33 -10.10
N VAL A 67 -7.74 -1.51 -9.23
CA VAL A 67 -6.32 -1.17 -9.33
C VAL A 67 -5.50 -2.35 -8.82
N LEU A 68 -4.46 -2.75 -9.56
CA LEU A 68 -3.48 -3.70 -9.04
C LEU A 68 -2.61 -2.97 -8.02
N ALA A 69 -2.49 -3.51 -6.80
CA ALA A 69 -1.73 -2.87 -5.73
C ALA A 69 -0.71 -3.83 -5.12
N LEU A 70 0.52 -3.36 -4.93
CA LEU A 70 1.58 -4.04 -4.19
C LEU A 70 1.89 -3.25 -2.92
N ASP A 71 1.86 -3.93 -1.78
CA ASP A 71 2.21 -3.38 -0.47
C ASP A 71 3.36 -4.17 0.13
N LEU A 72 4.57 -3.60 0.12
CA LEU A 72 5.80 -4.32 0.42
C LEU A 72 6.91 -3.40 0.92
N TYR A 73 7.93 -3.97 1.55
CA TYR A 73 9.16 -3.25 1.90
C TYR A 73 10.02 -2.98 0.66
N PRO A 74 10.71 -1.83 0.56
CA PRO A 74 11.50 -1.45 -0.62
C PRO A 74 12.49 -2.52 -1.10
N GLU A 75 13.19 -3.16 -0.17
CA GLU A 75 14.17 -4.22 -0.44
C GLU A 75 13.54 -5.48 -1.08
N ASN A 76 12.23 -5.67 -0.91
CA ASN A 76 11.49 -6.81 -1.44
C ASN A 76 10.75 -6.47 -2.74
N MET A 77 10.94 -5.29 -3.33
CA MET A 77 10.12 -4.80 -4.45
C MET A 77 10.34 -5.53 -5.76
N THR A 78 11.60 -5.83 -6.10
CA THR A 78 11.99 -6.22 -7.46
C THR A 78 11.26 -7.47 -7.96
N ALA A 79 11.32 -8.57 -7.20
CA ALA A 79 10.73 -9.83 -7.64
C ALA A 79 9.20 -9.79 -7.74
N PRO A 80 8.44 -9.31 -6.72
CA PRO A 80 6.99 -9.13 -6.82
C PRO A 80 6.57 -8.24 -7.98
N LEU A 81 7.30 -7.14 -8.23
CA LEU A 81 6.97 -6.21 -9.32
C LEU A 81 7.14 -6.88 -10.69
N ILE A 82 8.24 -7.60 -10.90
CA ILE A 82 8.48 -8.35 -12.14
C ILE A 82 7.42 -9.44 -12.32
N ASN A 83 7.10 -10.19 -11.26
CA ASN A 83 6.09 -11.24 -11.32
C ASN A 83 4.73 -10.67 -11.69
N GLN A 84 4.34 -9.53 -11.10
CA GLN A 84 3.08 -8.87 -11.44
C GLN A 84 3.04 -8.43 -12.90
N TYR A 85 4.15 -7.89 -13.42
CA TYR A 85 4.25 -7.53 -14.83
C TYR A 85 4.10 -8.74 -15.76
N LEU A 86 4.80 -9.84 -15.44
CA LEU A 86 4.72 -11.07 -16.23
C LEU A 86 3.31 -11.68 -16.20
N GLU A 87 2.64 -11.66 -15.06
CA GLU A 87 1.26 -12.12 -14.93
C GLU A 87 0.30 -11.28 -15.79
N VAL A 88 0.43 -9.95 -15.74
CA VAL A 88 -0.34 -9.03 -16.58
C VAL A 88 -0.14 -9.36 -18.06
N LYS A 89 1.09 -9.62 -18.47
CA LYS A 89 1.42 -10.00 -19.86
C LYS A 89 0.87 -11.36 -20.25
N ALA A 90 0.98 -12.37 -19.38
CA ALA A 90 0.45 -13.71 -19.63
C ALA A 90 -1.07 -13.72 -19.80
N ARG A 91 -1.78 -12.89 -19.03
CA ARG A 91 -3.24 -12.75 -19.07
C ARG A 91 -3.75 -11.85 -20.22
N HIS A 92 -2.87 -11.32 -21.07
CA HIS A 92 -3.22 -10.40 -22.17
C HIS A 92 -4.04 -9.19 -21.71
N LEU A 93 -3.79 -8.70 -20.49
CA LEU A 93 -4.53 -7.56 -19.93
C LEU A 93 -4.03 -6.21 -20.45
N LEU A 94 -2.93 -6.21 -21.23
CA LEU A 94 -2.29 -5.05 -21.87
C LEU A 94 -1.63 -5.41 -23.20
#